data_AF-A0A6M0F1Y5-F1
#
_entry.id   AF-A0A6M0F1Y5-F1
#
_cell.length_a   1.000
_cell.length_b   1.000
_cell.length_c   1.000
_cell.angle_alpha   90.00
_cell.angle_beta   90.00
_cell.angle_gamma   90.00
#
_symmetry.space_group_name_H-M   'P 1'
#
loop_
_entity.id
_entity.type
_entity.pdbx_description
1 polymer ?
#
loop_
_entity_poly.entity_id
_entity_poly.type
_entity_poly.pdbx_seq_one_letter_code
_entity_poly.pdbx_strand_id
1 'polypeptide(L)'
;MLLVFGFPSTAHAYNNPELLPENPTNVIDLADSLANLQEQALDQQLEAFEQETGWKLRVLTQFDQTPGRAVKDFWGLDEHSFMLIADPRGGNLLNFSVGDAFRDFFPRTFWIELQTRYGNQFFVRDHGEDGAIIGAINALKGCLEKGGCNAVPGLPKEQWVLTFATSLLGGIICGFAGQPRKPGQVFAWQWMLIFSPLWGMLFIAFGIGPVVSRTSDWLPLTRNVAGFLLGFVVAFLSPVFNSSSPSEAG
;
A
#
# COMPACT_ATOMS: atom_id res chain seq x y z
N MET A 1 -32.45 -43.97 -17.62
CA MET A 1 -31.22 -43.31 -17.13
C MET A 1 -31.60 -42.58 -15.84
N LEU A 2 -31.40 -43.22 -14.67
CA LEU A 2 -31.66 -42.59 -13.37
C LEU A 2 -30.50 -41.65 -13.03
N LEU A 3 -30.79 -40.36 -12.85
CA LEU A 3 -29.84 -39.40 -12.30
C LEU A 3 -29.83 -39.54 -10.77
N VAL A 4 -28.75 -40.09 -10.23
CA VAL A 4 -28.46 -40.08 -8.80
C VAL A 4 -27.88 -38.72 -8.46
N PHE A 5 -28.65 -37.89 -7.75
CA PHE A 5 -28.14 -36.68 -7.11
C PHE A 5 -27.30 -37.08 -5.89
N GLY A 6 -25.98 -36.98 -6.00
CA GLY A 6 -25.09 -37.05 -4.84
C GLY A 6 -25.27 -35.80 -3.99
N PHE A 7 -25.77 -35.95 -2.75
CA PHE A 7 -25.69 -34.89 -1.76
C PHE A 7 -24.22 -34.62 -1.45
N PRO A 8 -23.71 -33.38 -1.58
CA PRO A 8 -22.35 -33.09 -1.17
C PRO A 8 -22.24 -33.32 0.33
N SER A 9 -21.28 -34.13 0.75
CA SER A 9 -20.92 -34.29 2.16
C SER A 9 -20.63 -32.91 2.74
N THR A 10 -21.22 -32.60 3.88
CA THR A 10 -20.92 -31.37 4.62
C THR A 10 -19.42 -31.34 4.93
N ALA A 11 -18.70 -30.41 4.33
CA ALA A 11 -17.30 -30.17 4.65
C ALA A 11 -17.23 -29.80 6.14
N HIS A 12 -16.73 -30.72 6.97
CA HIS A 12 -16.48 -30.43 8.37
C HIS A 12 -15.34 -29.42 8.44
N ALA A 13 -15.63 -28.22 8.93
CA ALA A 13 -14.60 -27.25 9.25
C ALA A 13 -13.66 -27.86 10.31
N TYR A 14 -12.36 -27.82 10.05
CA TYR A 14 -11.34 -28.38 10.93
C TYR A 14 -11.43 -27.73 12.34
N ASN A 15 -11.23 -28.52 13.39
CA ASN A 15 -11.27 -28.06 14.78
C ASN A 15 -10.29 -28.90 15.61
N ASN A 16 -9.10 -28.39 15.89
CA ASN A 16 -8.05 -29.11 16.60
C ASN A 16 -7.44 -28.26 17.73
N PRO A 17 -8.03 -28.30 18.93
CA PRO A 17 -7.57 -27.50 20.06
C PRO A 17 -6.21 -27.96 20.62
N GLU A 18 -5.74 -29.16 20.30
CA GLU A 18 -4.47 -29.71 20.80
C GLU A 18 -3.24 -28.96 20.22
N LEU A 19 -3.44 -28.22 19.14
CA LEU A 19 -2.42 -27.37 18.52
C LEU A 19 -2.28 -26.00 19.19
N LEU A 20 -3.16 -25.70 20.15
CA LEU A 20 -3.14 -24.42 20.85
C LEU A 20 -2.19 -24.48 22.04
N PRO A 21 -1.42 -23.42 22.29
CA PRO A 21 -0.55 -23.34 23.45
C PRO A 21 -1.37 -23.27 24.75
N GLU A 22 -0.78 -23.77 25.85
CA GLU A 22 -1.41 -23.78 27.16
C GLU A 22 -1.49 -22.38 27.79
N ASN A 23 -0.51 -21.52 27.48
CA ASN A 23 -0.45 -20.15 27.99
C ASN A 23 -1.07 -19.17 26.98
N PRO A 24 -1.72 -18.09 27.45
CA PRO A 24 -2.21 -17.03 26.57
C PRO A 24 -1.06 -16.42 25.75
N THR A 25 -1.25 -16.32 24.44
CA THR A 25 -0.34 -15.69 23.48
C THR A 25 -1.16 -14.95 22.43
N ASN A 26 -0.58 -13.95 21.77
CA ASN A 26 -1.17 -13.23 20.65
C ASN A 26 -0.68 -13.75 19.29
N VAL A 27 0.37 -14.59 19.31
CA VAL A 27 0.98 -15.21 18.13
C VAL A 27 1.03 -16.72 18.30
N ILE A 28 0.58 -17.46 17.29
CA ILE A 28 0.72 -18.91 17.19
C ILE A 28 1.42 -19.20 15.88
N ASP A 29 2.68 -19.64 15.94
CA ASP A 29 3.49 -19.98 14.76
C ASP A 29 3.59 -21.50 14.53
N LEU A 30 2.63 -22.09 13.80
CA LEU A 30 2.66 -23.54 13.47
C LEU A 30 3.43 -23.86 12.18
N ALA A 31 3.77 -22.83 11.40
CA ALA A 31 4.46 -22.98 10.12
C ALA A 31 5.97 -22.65 10.19
N ASP A 32 6.49 -22.26 11.36
CA ASP A 32 7.89 -21.82 11.54
C ASP A 32 8.21 -20.63 10.61
N SER A 33 7.24 -19.72 10.45
CA SER A 33 7.36 -18.56 9.55
C SER A 33 8.10 -17.38 10.22
N LEU A 34 8.22 -17.36 11.55
CA LEU A 34 8.85 -16.31 12.33
C LEU A 34 10.04 -16.87 13.13
N ALA A 35 11.14 -16.14 13.21
CA ALA A 35 12.19 -16.51 14.17
C ALA A 35 11.68 -16.31 15.61
N ASN A 36 12.10 -17.18 16.55
CA ASN A 36 11.67 -17.12 17.96
C ASN A 36 11.74 -15.71 18.59
N LEU A 37 12.79 -14.93 18.30
CA LEU A 37 12.91 -13.56 18.81
C LEU A 37 11.90 -12.59 18.17
N GLN A 38 11.58 -12.79 16.88
CA GLN A 38 10.54 -12.01 16.19
C GLN A 38 9.16 -12.37 16.72
N GLU A 39 8.88 -13.66 16.94
CA GLU A 39 7.61 -14.12 17.51
C GLU A 39 7.37 -13.49 18.89
N GLN A 40 8.34 -13.59 19.80
CA GLN A 40 8.26 -13.01 21.14
C GLN A 40 8.11 -11.48 21.10
N ALA A 41 8.86 -10.80 20.23
CA ALA A 41 8.76 -9.36 20.09
C ALA A 41 7.39 -8.95 19.53
N LEU A 42 6.87 -9.69 18.55
CA LEU A 42 5.56 -9.44 17.97
C LEU A 42 4.46 -9.66 19.01
N ASP A 43 4.51 -10.76 19.77
CA ASP A 43 3.56 -11.06 20.83
C ASP A 43 3.44 -9.91 21.85
N GLN A 44 4.58 -9.45 22.39
CA GLN A 44 4.62 -8.32 23.33
C GLN A 44 4.09 -7.01 22.69
N GLN A 45 4.41 -6.77 21.41
CA GLN A 45 3.94 -5.59 20.69
C GLN A 45 2.44 -5.61 20.42
N LEU A 46 1.83 -6.80 20.26
CA LEU A 46 0.39 -6.94 20.09
C LEU A 46 -0.34 -6.81 21.42
N GLU A 47 0.22 -7.37 22.50
CA GLU A 47 -0.32 -7.21 23.85
C GLU A 47 -0.35 -5.74 24.27
N ALA A 48 0.77 -5.03 24.13
CA ALA A 48 0.84 -3.61 24.47
C ALA A 48 -0.15 -2.77 23.65
N PHE A 49 -0.27 -3.07 22.35
CA PHE A 49 -1.19 -2.36 21.46
C PHE A 49 -2.66 -2.58 21.85
N GLU A 50 -3.03 -3.79 22.25
CA GLU A 50 -4.37 -4.08 22.75
C GLU A 50 -4.65 -3.35 24.07
N GLN A 51 -3.69 -3.30 25.00
CA GLN A 51 -3.83 -2.57 26.26
C GLN A 51 -3.99 -1.06 26.03
N GLU A 52 -3.30 -0.49 25.05
CA GLU A 52 -3.34 0.94 24.74
C GLU A 52 -4.58 1.36 23.97
N THR A 53 -5.06 0.52 23.05
CA THR A 53 -6.06 0.92 22.05
C THR A 53 -7.39 0.17 22.17
N GLY A 54 -7.41 -0.98 22.85
CA GLY A 54 -8.55 -1.89 22.89
C GLY A 54 -8.73 -2.76 21.65
N TRP A 55 -7.89 -2.60 20.61
CA TRP A 55 -7.95 -3.43 19.41
C TRP A 55 -7.17 -4.74 19.59
N LYS A 56 -7.83 -5.86 19.35
CA LYS A 56 -7.26 -7.19 19.53
C LYS A 56 -6.65 -7.68 18.21
N LEU A 57 -5.32 -7.64 18.10
CA LEU A 57 -4.60 -8.14 16.93
C LEU A 57 -3.97 -9.51 17.23
N ARG A 58 -4.18 -10.48 16.34
CA ARG A 58 -3.68 -11.85 16.47
C ARG A 58 -3.03 -12.35 15.20
N VAL A 59 -2.02 -13.21 15.33
CA VAL A 59 -1.29 -13.82 14.21
C VAL A 59 -1.29 -15.32 14.36
N LEU A 60 -1.80 -16.01 13.34
CA LEU A 60 -1.75 -17.46 13.21
C LEU A 60 -0.96 -17.79 11.94
N THR A 61 0.14 -18.52 12.06
CA THR A 61 0.76 -19.19 10.91
C THR A 61 0.32 -20.65 10.93
N GLN A 62 0.10 -21.21 9.75
CA GLN A 62 -0.35 -22.59 9.62
C GLN A 62 0.17 -23.20 8.32
N PHE A 63 0.50 -24.48 8.39
CA PHE A 63 0.84 -25.27 7.22
C PHE A 63 0.00 -26.56 7.27
N ASP A 64 0.59 -27.74 7.37
CA ASP A 64 -0.13 -29.02 7.37
C ASP A 64 -1.15 -29.16 8.50
N GLN A 65 -0.93 -28.48 9.62
CA GLN A 65 -1.79 -28.49 10.79
C GLN A 65 -2.49 -27.14 10.96
N THR A 66 -3.77 -27.15 11.34
CA THR A 66 -4.54 -25.94 11.61
C THR A 66 -5.41 -26.13 12.85
N PRO A 67 -5.47 -25.18 13.79
CA PRO A 67 -6.39 -25.27 14.92
C PRO A 67 -7.86 -25.09 14.46
N GLY A 68 -8.07 -24.50 13.29
CA GLY A 68 -9.39 -24.30 12.70
C GLY A 68 -10.28 -23.43 13.57
N ARG A 69 -11.46 -23.90 13.97
CA ARG A 69 -12.39 -23.10 14.78
C ARG A 69 -11.92 -22.85 16.21
N ALA A 70 -11.13 -23.77 16.79
CA ALA A 70 -10.66 -23.67 18.18
C ALA A 70 -9.93 -22.35 18.47
N VAL A 71 -9.20 -21.82 17.47
CA VAL A 71 -8.40 -20.59 17.65
C VAL A 71 -9.26 -19.37 17.97
N LYS A 72 -10.50 -19.33 17.45
CA LYS A 72 -11.41 -18.20 17.69
C LYS A 72 -11.87 -18.16 19.14
N ASP A 73 -12.19 -19.32 19.69
CA ASP A 73 -12.64 -19.47 21.07
C ASP A 73 -11.47 -19.25 22.04
N PHE A 74 -10.29 -19.78 21.70
CA PHE A 74 -9.05 -19.59 22.47
C PHE A 74 -8.70 -18.12 22.69
N TRP A 75 -8.72 -17.33 21.62
CA TRP A 75 -8.44 -15.88 21.70
C TRP A 75 -9.66 -15.03 22.09
N GLY A 76 -10.83 -15.65 22.23
CA GLY A 76 -12.09 -14.94 22.45
C GLY A 76 -12.29 -13.84 21.41
N LEU A 77 -12.15 -14.16 20.12
CA LEU A 77 -12.25 -13.17 19.05
C LEU A 77 -13.67 -12.58 19.01
N ASP A 78 -13.73 -11.27 18.96
CA ASP A 78 -14.94 -10.44 19.03
C ASP A 78 -14.98 -9.42 17.87
N GLU A 79 -15.89 -8.45 17.96
CA GLU A 79 -16.05 -7.39 16.97
C GLU A 79 -14.84 -6.44 16.84
N HIS A 80 -14.00 -6.32 17.88
CA HIS A 80 -12.77 -5.52 17.89
C HIS A 80 -11.52 -6.37 17.59
N SER A 81 -11.72 -7.60 17.10
CA SER A 81 -10.64 -8.55 16.84
C SER A 81 -10.27 -8.67 15.37
N PHE A 82 -8.98 -8.57 15.08
CA PHE A 82 -8.39 -8.88 13.78
C PHE A 82 -7.40 -10.04 13.94
N MET A 83 -7.59 -11.07 13.14
CA MET A 83 -6.69 -12.21 13.08
C MET A 83 -6.11 -12.32 11.68
N LEU A 84 -4.79 -12.21 11.58
CA LEU A 84 -4.02 -12.53 10.39
C LEU A 84 -3.71 -14.03 10.38
N ILE A 85 -3.98 -14.67 9.25
CA ILE A 85 -3.63 -16.06 8.97
C ILE A 85 -2.57 -16.06 7.87
N ALA A 86 -1.40 -16.65 8.14
CA ALA A 86 -0.38 -16.92 7.14
C ALA A 86 -0.40 -18.42 6.80
N ASP A 87 -0.71 -18.76 5.55
CA ASP A 87 -0.73 -20.15 5.05
C ASP A 87 0.04 -20.26 3.72
N PRO A 88 1.28 -20.80 3.74
CA PRO A 88 2.14 -20.90 2.56
C PRO A 88 1.56 -21.77 1.43
N ARG A 89 0.53 -22.59 1.71
CA ARG A 89 -0.13 -23.43 0.69
C ARG A 89 -1.13 -22.64 -0.14
N GLY A 90 -1.57 -21.48 0.35
CA GLY A 90 -2.48 -20.60 -0.35
C GLY A 90 -1.81 -19.95 -1.57
N GLY A 91 -2.59 -19.60 -2.59
CA GLY A 91 -2.06 -18.78 -3.71
C GLY A 91 -1.63 -17.38 -3.26
N ASN A 92 -2.19 -16.90 -2.15
CA ASN A 92 -1.74 -15.73 -1.41
C ASN A 92 -1.45 -16.20 0.02
N LEU A 93 -0.29 -15.82 0.57
CA LEU A 93 0.17 -16.22 1.90
C LEU A 93 -0.81 -15.74 2.99
N LEU A 94 -1.34 -14.53 2.84
CA LEU A 94 -2.10 -13.88 3.91
C LEU A 94 -3.60 -14.07 3.71
N ASN A 95 -4.33 -14.25 4.80
CA ASN A 95 -5.77 -14.19 4.88
C ASN A 95 -6.19 -13.57 6.21
N PHE A 96 -7.42 -13.07 6.32
CA PHE A 96 -7.84 -12.29 7.48
C PHE A 96 -9.21 -12.74 7.97
N SER A 97 -9.35 -12.82 9.31
CA SER A 97 -10.64 -12.80 9.99
C SER A 97 -10.77 -11.45 10.68
N VAL A 98 -11.75 -10.65 10.27
CA VAL A 98 -11.90 -9.26 10.68
C VAL A 98 -13.23 -9.10 11.42
N GLY A 99 -13.18 -8.56 12.65
CA GLY A 99 -14.35 -8.19 13.44
C GLY A 99 -15.09 -6.99 12.84
N ASP A 100 -16.37 -6.86 13.17
CA ASP A 100 -17.25 -5.90 12.50
C ASP A 100 -16.93 -4.43 12.84
N ALA A 101 -16.34 -4.14 14.01
CA ALA A 101 -15.99 -2.77 14.40
C ALA A 101 -14.91 -2.16 13.48
N PHE A 102 -14.08 -2.97 12.84
CA PHE A 102 -13.09 -2.49 11.87
C PHE A 102 -13.73 -1.85 10.62
N ARG A 103 -14.98 -2.18 10.29
CA ARG A 103 -15.65 -1.69 9.08
C ARG A 103 -15.89 -0.18 9.12
N ASP A 104 -15.93 0.41 10.32
CA ASP A 104 -16.09 1.85 10.50
C ASP A 104 -14.81 2.63 10.17
N PHE A 105 -13.65 1.96 10.19
CA PHE A 105 -12.33 2.57 10.02
C PHE A 105 -11.66 2.19 8.70
N PHE A 106 -12.09 1.08 8.08
CA PHE A 106 -11.44 0.51 6.89
C PHE A 106 -12.47 0.06 5.85
N PRO A 107 -12.38 0.57 4.60
CA PRO A 107 -13.22 0.09 3.52
C PRO A 107 -12.86 -1.34 3.12
N ARG A 108 -13.79 -2.07 2.50
CA ARG A 108 -13.55 -3.45 2.03
C ARG A 108 -12.31 -3.58 1.12
N THR A 109 -12.05 -2.55 0.31
CA THR A 109 -10.89 -2.49 -0.59
C THR A 109 -9.56 -2.48 0.14
N PHE A 110 -9.50 -1.94 1.36
CA PHE A 110 -8.29 -1.94 2.19
C PHE A 110 -7.80 -3.36 2.47
N TRP A 111 -8.70 -4.28 2.84
CA TRP A 111 -8.34 -5.66 3.18
C TRP A 111 -7.82 -6.43 1.96
N ILE A 112 -8.44 -6.21 0.79
CA ILE A 112 -7.99 -6.81 -0.46
C ILE A 112 -6.61 -6.28 -0.83
N GLU A 113 -6.39 -4.97 -0.68
CA GLU A 113 -5.08 -4.36 -0.92
C GLU A 113 -4.03 -4.87 0.08
N LEU A 114 -4.35 -5.00 1.37
CA LEU A 114 -3.42 -5.46 2.40
C LEU A 114 -2.97 -6.90 2.10
N GLN A 115 -3.94 -7.77 1.78
CA GLN A 115 -3.70 -9.16 1.41
C GLN A 115 -2.85 -9.25 0.15
N THR A 116 -3.22 -8.53 -0.90
CA THR A 116 -2.51 -8.61 -2.20
C THR A 116 -1.17 -7.91 -2.17
N ARG A 117 -0.97 -6.88 -1.36
CA ARG A 117 0.31 -6.16 -1.24
C ARG A 117 1.36 -6.99 -0.53
N TYR A 118 1.02 -7.56 0.63
CA TYR A 118 1.99 -8.26 1.47
C TYR A 118 2.02 -9.77 1.24
N GLY A 119 0.87 -10.39 0.93
CA GLY A 119 0.80 -11.85 0.81
C GLY A 119 0.96 -12.41 -0.60
N ASN A 120 1.20 -11.57 -1.62
CA ASN A 120 1.47 -12.09 -2.96
C ASN A 120 2.85 -12.75 -3.04
N GLN A 121 2.99 -13.73 -3.93
CA GLN A 121 4.22 -14.49 -4.13
C GLN A 121 5.48 -13.64 -4.40
N PHE A 122 5.35 -12.49 -5.08
CA PHE A 122 6.50 -11.65 -5.39
C PHE A 122 7.01 -10.95 -4.14
N PHE A 123 6.10 -10.39 -3.34
CA PHE A 123 6.46 -9.76 -2.08
C PHE A 123 7.10 -10.77 -1.12
N VAL A 124 6.44 -11.92 -0.94
CA VAL A 124 6.92 -12.98 -0.03
C VAL A 124 8.28 -13.53 -0.47
N ARG A 125 8.50 -13.73 -1.78
CA ARG A 125 9.82 -14.14 -2.29
C ARG A 125 10.91 -13.13 -1.97
N ASP A 126 10.60 -11.84 -2.06
CA ASP A 126 11.60 -10.78 -1.91
C ASP A 126 11.84 -10.38 -0.44
N HIS A 127 10.86 -10.60 0.46
CA HIS A 127 10.89 -10.14 1.86
C HIS A 127 10.72 -11.24 2.91
N GLY A 128 10.46 -12.49 2.52
CA GLY A 128 10.14 -13.58 3.44
C GLY A 128 8.69 -13.60 3.90
N GLU A 129 8.30 -14.70 4.53
CA GLU A 129 6.98 -14.85 5.17
C GLU A 129 6.87 -13.95 6.41
N ASP A 130 7.93 -13.88 7.21
CA ASP A 130 8.06 -12.97 8.35
C ASP A 130 7.87 -11.51 7.94
N GLY A 131 8.54 -11.07 6.87
CA GLY A 131 8.41 -9.72 6.33
C GLY A 131 6.99 -9.40 5.85
N ALA A 132 6.29 -10.38 5.28
CA ALA A 132 4.89 -10.24 4.88
C ALA A 132 3.95 -10.10 6.08
N ILE A 133 4.11 -10.94 7.10
CA ILE A 133 3.32 -10.92 8.34
C ILE A 133 3.53 -9.60 9.08
N ILE A 134 4.79 -9.26 9.38
CA ILE A 134 5.17 -8.06 10.13
C ILE A 134 4.77 -6.80 9.35
N GLY A 135 4.99 -6.78 8.03
CA GLY A 135 4.61 -5.68 7.17
C GLY A 135 3.11 -5.39 7.18
N ALA A 136 2.27 -6.43 7.09
CA ALA A 136 0.82 -6.31 7.13
C ALA A 136 0.32 -5.82 8.50
N ILE A 137 0.84 -6.39 9.60
CA ILE A 137 0.49 -5.97 10.97
C ILE A 137 0.86 -4.50 11.21
N ASN A 138 2.08 -4.10 10.84
CA ASN A 138 2.53 -2.73 11.04
C ASN A 138 1.72 -1.72 10.22
N ALA A 139 1.35 -2.07 8.99
CA ALA A 139 0.47 -1.24 8.17
C ALA A 139 -0.91 -1.05 8.81
N LEU A 140 -1.50 -2.11 9.37
CA LEU A 140 -2.78 -2.03 10.08
C LEU A 140 -2.68 -1.21 11.37
N LYS A 141 -1.69 -1.48 12.22
CA LYS A 141 -1.44 -0.73 13.48
C LYS A 141 -1.28 0.76 13.22
N GLY A 142 -0.39 1.13 12.29
CA GLY A 142 -0.16 2.53 11.96
C GLY A 142 -1.39 3.24 11.37
N CYS A 143 -2.33 2.50 10.78
CA CYS A 143 -3.62 3.06 10.37
C CYS A 143 -4.60 3.21 11.53
N LEU A 144 -4.69 2.23 12.42
CA LEU A 144 -5.52 2.31 13.62
C LEU A 144 -5.13 3.50 14.50
N GLU A 145 -3.83 3.74 14.69
CA GLU A 145 -3.29 4.90 15.42
C GLU A 145 -3.71 6.25 14.81
N LYS A 146 -4.02 6.28 13.51
CA LYS A 146 -4.48 7.47 12.77
C LYS A 146 -6.00 7.59 12.70
N GLY A 147 -6.75 6.68 13.33
CA GLY A 147 -8.20 6.62 13.25
C GLY A 147 -8.73 5.99 11.95
N GLY A 148 -7.95 5.10 11.33
CA GLY A 148 -8.32 4.37 10.11
C GLY A 148 -7.61 4.83 8.85
N CYS A 149 -7.77 4.05 7.78
CA CYS A 149 -7.17 4.32 6.48
C CYS A 149 -8.11 3.92 5.34
N ASN A 150 -8.22 4.79 4.34
CA ASN A 150 -8.96 4.46 3.12
C ASN A 150 -8.22 3.48 2.20
N ALA A 151 -6.89 3.40 2.32
CA ALA A 151 -6.04 2.56 1.49
C ALA A 151 -4.75 2.21 2.24
N VAL A 152 -4.08 1.12 1.84
CA VAL A 152 -2.89 0.65 2.55
C VAL A 152 -1.74 1.67 2.39
N PRO A 153 -1.11 2.13 3.49
CA PRO A 153 0.02 3.06 3.42
C PRO A 153 1.18 2.50 2.61
N GLY A 154 1.85 3.38 1.87
CA GLY A 154 2.94 3.04 0.97
C GLY A 154 2.54 3.16 -0.50
N LEU A 155 3.52 3.49 -1.33
CA LEU A 155 3.36 3.78 -2.74
C LEU A 155 4.03 2.68 -3.58
N PRO A 156 3.26 1.87 -4.34
CA PRO A 156 3.83 0.90 -5.27
C PRO A 156 4.78 1.57 -6.27
N LYS A 157 5.83 0.85 -6.68
CA LYS A 157 6.87 1.39 -7.57
C LYS A 157 6.27 1.89 -8.88
N GLU A 158 5.33 1.16 -9.44
CA GLU A 158 4.65 1.47 -10.71
C GLU A 158 3.82 2.75 -10.59
N GLN A 159 3.11 2.89 -9.46
CA GLN A 159 2.35 4.10 -9.17
C GLN A 159 3.29 5.30 -8.97
N TRP A 160 4.41 5.12 -8.26
CA TRP A 160 5.40 6.17 -8.11
C TRP A 160 6.00 6.58 -9.46
N VAL A 161 6.40 5.63 -10.32
CA VAL A 161 6.95 5.91 -11.65
C VAL A 161 5.97 6.75 -12.47
N LEU A 162 4.68 6.43 -12.44
CA LEU A 162 3.66 7.22 -13.12
C LEU A 162 3.59 8.65 -12.57
N THR A 163 3.52 8.82 -11.24
CA THR A 163 3.47 10.16 -10.60
C THR A 163 4.72 10.99 -10.90
N PHE A 164 5.88 10.35 -10.98
CA PHE A 164 7.14 10.98 -11.33
C PHE A 164 7.14 11.41 -12.81
N ALA A 165 6.69 10.52 -13.71
CA ALA A 165 6.60 10.81 -15.14
C ALA A 165 5.62 11.96 -15.43
N THR A 166 4.44 11.98 -14.79
CA THR A 166 3.49 13.09 -14.97
C THR A 166 4.04 14.40 -14.39
N SER A 167 4.78 14.35 -13.29
CA SER A 167 5.47 15.52 -12.74
C SER A 167 6.51 16.08 -13.71
N LEU A 168 7.34 15.21 -14.29
CA LEU A 168 8.34 15.60 -15.30
C LEU A 168 7.68 16.21 -16.55
N LEU A 169 6.63 15.58 -17.08
CA LEU A 169 5.88 16.08 -18.23
C LEU A 169 5.18 17.42 -17.94
N GLY A 170 4.60 17.57 -16.75
CA GLY A 170 4.04 18.84 -16.29
C GLY A 170 5.10 19.93 -16.27
N GLY A 171 6.32 19.61 -15.80
CA GLY A 171 7.47 20.51 -15.81
C GLY A 171 7.82 20.96 -17.22
N ILE A 172 7.95 20.02 -18.16
CA ILE A 172 8.27 20.30 -19.57
C ILE A 172 7.23 21.24 -20.20
N ILE A 173 5.94 20.96 -20.02
CA ILE A 173 4.85 21.77 -20.56
C ILE A 173 4.85 23.18 -19.94
N CYS A 174 5.04 23.27 -18.62
CA CYS A 174 5.16 24.54 -17.92
C CYS A 174 6.37 25.35 -18.42
N GLY A 175 7.51 24.70 -18.66
CA GLY A 175 8.73 25.31 -19.18
C GLY A 175 8.52 25.90 -20.57
N PHE A 176 7.98 25.14 -21.53
CA PHE A 176 7.64 25.66 -22.86
C PHE A 176 6.59 26.78 -22.81
N ALA A 177 5.58 26.65 -21.95
CA ALA A 177 4.57 27.69 -21.79
C ALA A 177 5.18 29.02 -21.28
N GLY A 178 6.18 28.93 -20.41
CA GLY A 178 6.90 30.06 -19.82
C GLY A 178 7.91 30.75 -20.75
N GLN A 179 8.30 30.14 -21.88
CA GLN A 179 9.31 30.72 -22.75
C GLN A 179 8.92 32.09 -23.32
N PRO A 180 9.88 33.03 -23.41
CA PRO A 180 9.62 34.36 -23.91
C PRO A 180 9.24 34.34 -25.39
N ARG A 181 8.27 35.17 -25.77
CA ARG A 181 7.72 35.22 -27.14
C ARG A 181 7.88 36.57 -27.81
N LYS A 182 8.31 37.59 -27.07
CA LYS A 182 8.51 38.96 -27.56
C LYS A 182 9.95 39.41 -27.28
N PRO A 183 10.55 40.27 -28.12
CA PRO A 183 11.86 40.84 -27.84
C PRO A 183 11.87 41.55 -26.48
N GLY A 184 12.89 41.27 -25.66
CA GLY A 184 13.02 41.85 -24.30
C GLY A 184 12.14 41.21 -23.23
N GLN A 185 11.29 40.23 -23.56
CA GLN A 185 10.55 39.46 -22.57
C GLN A 185 11.47 38.40 -21.96
N VAL A 186 11.53 38.33 -20.63
CA VAL A 186 12.29 37.27 -19.92
C VAL A 186 11.42 36.05 -19.65
N PHE A 187 10.12 36.24 -19.41
CA PHE A 187 9.20 35.18 -19.00
C PHE A 187 7.76 35.43 -19.49
N ALA A 188 7.10 34.40 -20.02
CA ALA A 188 5.74 34.46 -20.54
C ALA A 188 4.69 33.94 -19.53
N TRP A 189 4.56 34.64 -18.40
CA TRP A 189 3.65 34.25 -17.32
C TRP A 189 2.18 34.07 -17.74
N GLN A 190 1.68 34.88 -18.68
CA GLN A 190 0.30 34.76 -19.19
C GLN A 190 0.06 33.40 -19.86
N TRP A 191 1.01 32.97 -20.69
CA TRP A 191 0.93 31.68 -21.38
C TRP A 191 1.11 30.52 -20.40
N MET A 192 2.03 30.64 -19.44
CA MET A 192 2.15 29.68 -18.35
C MET A 192 0.81 29.48 -17.63
N LEU A 193 0.08 30.56 -17.32
CA LEU A 193 -1.23 30.47 -16.68
C LEU A 193 -2.32 29.91 -17.59
N ILE A 194 -2.34 30.28 -18.87
CA ILE A 194 -3.29 29.73 -19.86
C ILE A 194 -3.14 28.20 -19.98
N PHE A 195 -1.90 27.70 -19.92
CA PHE A 195 -1.62 26.26 -19.94
C PHE A 195 -1.67 25.59 -18.57
N SER A 196 -1.99 26.32 -17.49
CA SER A 196 -2.06 25.75 -16.13
C SER A 196 -3.07 24.63 -15.94
N PRO A 197 -4.21 24.56 -16.65
CA PRO A 197 -5.06 23.38 -16.57
C PRO A 197 -4.33 22.10 -17.03
N LEU A 198 -3.41 22.20 -17.98
CA LEU A 198 -2.67 21.06 -18.52
C LEU A 198 -1.49 20.67 -17.62
N TRP A 199 -0.54 21.59 -17.40
CA TRP A 199 0.64 21.26 -16.58
C TRP A 199 0.28 21.09 -15.10
N GLY A 200 -0.70 21.87 -14.60
CA GLY A 200 -1.16 21.80 -13.22
C GLY A 200 -1.86 20.48 -12.92
N MET A 201 -2.68 19.96 -13.85
CA MET A 201 -3.29 18.64 -13.68
C MET A 201 -2.22 17.53 -13.63
N LEU A 202 -1.23 17.57 -14.50
CA LEU A 202 -0.15 16.56 -14.53
C LEU A 202 0.72 16.58 -13.26
N PHE A 203 1.08 17.77 -12.78
CA PHE A 203 1.96 17.89 -11.61
C PHE A 203 1.20 17.79 -10.29
N ILE A 204 0.12 18.55 -10.11
CA ILE A 204 -0.58 18.63 -8.84
C ILE A 204 -1.49 17.41 -8.66
N ALA A 205 -2.42 17.18 -9.59
CA ALA A 205 -3.43 16.15 -9.43
C ALA A 205 -2.85 14.73 -9.59
N PHE A 206 -1.98 14.52 -10.58
CA PHE A 206 -1.39 13.19 -10.83
C PHE A 206 0.02 13.02 -10.25
N GLY A 207 0.82 14.08 -10.16
CA GLY A 207 2.18 14.02 -9.65
C GLY A 207 2.27 14.06 -8.12
N ILE A 208 1.51 14.93 -7.46
CA ILE A 208 1.56 15.12 -6.01
C ILE A 208 0.42 14.38 -5.30
N GLY A 209 -0.82 14.52 -5.80
CA GLY A 209 -2.02 14.01 -5.14
C GLY A 209 -1.93 12.54 -4.68
N PRO A 210 -1.55 11.58 -5.55
CA PRO A 210 -1.43 10.18 -5.18
C PRO A 210 -0.30 9.90 -4.19
N VAL A 211 0.74 10.72 -4.15
CA VAL A 211 1.87 10.53 -3.22
C VAL A 211 1.46 10.92 -1.82
N VAL A 212 0.95 12.16 -1.64
CA VAL A 212 0.62 12.71 -0.32
C VAL A 212 -0.59 12.03 0.33
N SER A 213 -1.44 11.39 -0.48
CA SER A 213 -2.58 10.61 0.01
C SER A 213 -2.22 9.16 0.38
N ARG A 214 -1.04 8.67 -0.03
CA ARG A 214 -0.64 7.25 0.14
C ARG A 214 0.55 7.07 1.07
N THR A 215 1.43 8.05 1.22
CA THR A 215 2.60 7.94 2.11
C THR A 215 2.95 9.27 2.76
N SER A 216 3.46 9.21 3.99
CA SER A 216 4.09 10.32 4.70
C SER A 216 5.59 10.46 4.37
N ASP A 217 6.14 9.57 3.53
CA ASP A 217 7.54 9.63 3.12
C ASP A 217 7.79 10.84 2.23
N TRP A 218 8.80 11.64 2.62
CA TRP A 218 9.17 12.84 1.88
C TRP A 218 9.94 12.57 0.58
N LEU A 219 10.61 11.43 0.48
CA LEU A 219 11.50 11.13 -0.63
C LEU A 219 10.77 11.04 -2.00
N PRO A 220 9.62 10.34 -2.13
CA PRO A 220 8.86 10.33 -3.38
C PRO A 220 8.39 11.73 -3.79
N LEU A 221 7.91 12.53 -2.82
CA LEU A 221 7.43 13.89 -3.07
C LEU A 221 8.55 14.81 -3.57
N THR A 222 9.71 14.79 -2.90
CA THR A 222 10.85 15.61 -3.30
C THR A 222 11.38 15.22 -4.69
N ARG A 223 11.40 13.93 -5.03
CA ARG A 223 11.74 13.46 -6.38
C ARG A 223 10.77 13.97 -7.43
N ASN A 224 9.47 13.96 -7.15
CA ASN A 224 8.45 14.45 -8.09
C ASN A 224 8.58 15.97 -8.32
N VAL A 225 8.80 16.74 -7.26
CA VAL A 225 9.07 18.20 -7.35
C VAL A 225 10.37 18.47 -8.13
N ALA A 226 11.45 17.74 -7.83
CA ALA A 226 12.71 17.87 -8.56
C ALA A 226 12.56 17.51 -10.05
N GLY A 227 11.80 16.45 -10.36
CA GLY A 227 11.47 16.07 -11.74
C GLY A 227 10.71 17.17 -12.49
N PHE A 228 9.72 17.80 -11.86
CA PHE A 228 9.02 18.95 -12.44
C PHE A 228 9.96 20.13 -12.71
N LEU A 229 10.79 20.51 -11.72
CA LEU A 229 11.74 21.62 -11.88
C LEU A 229 12.77 21.33 -12.97
N LEU A 230 13.28 20.10 -13.05
CA LEU A 230 14.20 19.67 -14.10
C LEU A 230 13.53 19.77 -15.49
N GLY A 231 12.32 19.23 -15.63
CA GLY A 231 11.55 19.32 -16.87
C GLY A 231 11.30 20.77 -17.29
N PHE A 232 10.97 21.63 -16.33
CA PHE A 232 10.79 23.07 -16.55
C PHE A 232 12.05 23.73 -17.07
N VAL A 233 13.20 23.53 -16.39
CA VAL A 233 14.47 24.15 -16.79
C VAL A 233 14.91 23.68 -18.17
N VAL A 234 14.84 22.37 -18.44
CA VAL A 234 15.22 21.80 -19.74
C VAL A 234 14.36 22.37 -20.87
N ALA A 235 13.04 22.41 -20.69
CA ALA A 235 12.13 22.94 -21.69
C ALA A 235 12.27 24.46 -21.86
N PHE A 236 12.38 25.21 -20.76
CA PHE A 236 12.49 26.66 -20.78
C PHE A 236 13.78 27.16 -21.45
N LEU A 237 14.89 26.44 -21.27
CA LEU A 237 16.18 26.77 -21.91
C LEU A 237 16.33 26.20 -23.32
N SER A 238 15.37 25.43 -23.81
CA SER A 238 15.43 24.80 -25.13
C SER A 238 15.33 25.83 -26.26
N PRO A 239 16.19 25.79 -27.31
CA PRO A 239 16.22 26.80 -28.37
C PRO A 239 15.04 26.74 -29.38
N VAL A 240 14.00 25.96 -29.09
CA VAL A 240 12.88 25.65 -30.00
C VAL A 240 12.20 26.91 -30.58
N PHE A 241 12.04 27.98 -29.80
CA PHE A 241 11.42 29.24 -30.28
C PHE A 241 12.43 30.35 -30.59
N ASN A 242 13.72 30.13 -30.36
CA ASN A 242 14.76 31.15 -30.57
C ASN A 242 15.39 31.08 -31.98
N SER A 243 14.81 30.27 -32.87
CA SER A 243 15.31 30.02 -34.23
C SER A 243 14.38 30.63 -35.29
N SER A 244 14.46 31.94 -35.49
CA SER A 244 13.94 32.66 -36.69
C SER A 244 14.77 33.94 -36.85
N SER A 245 15.48 34.27 -37.94
CA SER A 245 15.67 33.73 -39.29
C SER A 245 17.04 34.19 -39.82
N PRO A 246 17.72 33.53 -40.77
CA PRO A 246 18.76 34.17 -41.58
C PRO A 246 18.09 35.20 -42.49
N SER A 247 18.53 36.45 -42.42
CA SER A 247 18.06 37.55 -43.27
C SER A 247 18.19 37.19 -44.75
N GLU A 248 17.14 37.49 -45.52
CA GLU A 248 17.27 37.78 -46.95
C GLU A 248 18.38 38.83 -47.12
N ALA A 249 19.49 38.43 -47.73
CA ALA A 249 20.45 39.33 -48.34
C ALA A 249 20.23 39.23 -49.84
N GLY A 250 19.84 40.37 -50.44
CA GLY A 250 19.56 40.50 -51.86
C GLY A 250 20.79 40.64 -52.75
#